data_AF-A0A948XG79-F1
#
_entry.id   AF-A0A948XG79-F1
#
_cell.length_a   1.000
_cell.length_b   1.000
_cell.length_c   1.000
_cell.angle_alpha   90.00
_cell.angle_beta   90.00
_cell.angle_gamma   90.00
#
_symmetry.space_group_name_H-M   'P 1'
#
loop_
_entity.id
_entity.type
_entity.pdbx_description
1 polymer ?
#
loop_
_entity_poly.entity_id
_entity_poly.type
_entity_poly.pdbx_seq_one_letter_code
_entity_poly.pdbx_strand_id
1 'polypeptide(L)'
;MPEYPRKPFKKVGSVIYPVIPTDTLAMIVNSSYGVSWDESADSYVRTGALAGIAVGSSPGNALLPIQAAMRRCVINNSGVVQYYLDPANSTLKVGGGASVLTGADGQVMTEIPALYNGYAYTGTSHIPVISQVPLAGFSVHPAFIKNNVFVPYRYIGAYEGVLYDVSAARYTNGVHLTAAQCVFDAVAKTI
;
A
#
# COMPACT_ATOMS: atom_id res chain seq x y z
N MET A 1 1.40 9.50 20.45
CA MET A 1 1.04 9.75 19.05
C MET A 1 -0.23 10.59 19.05
N PRO A 2 -0.29 11.75 18.37
CA PRO A 2 -1.54 12.50 18.30
C PRO A 2 -2.52 11.70 17.45
N GLU A 3 -3.63 11.32 18.03
CA GLU A 3 -4.78 10.76 17.31
C GLU A 3 -5.21 11.78 16.26
N TYR A 4 -5.15 11.38 14.98
CA TYR A 4 -5.63 12.24 13.90
C TYR A 4 -7.14 12.39 14.09
N PRO A 5 -7.69 13.61 14.19
CA PRO A 5 -9.10 13.78 14.41
C PRO A 5 -9.84 13.14 13.23
N ARG A 6 -10.61 12.08 13.50
CA ARG A 6 -11.62 11.60 12.56
C ARG A 6 -12.60 12.75 12.40
N LYS A 7 -12.42 13.59 11.39
CA LYS A 7 -13.44 14.58 11.03
C LYS A 7 -14.72 13.78 10.83
N PRO A 8 -15.82 14.04 11.57
CA PRO A 8 -17.09 13.45 11.22
C PRO A 8 -17.35 13.89 9.78
N PHE A 9 -17.53 12.93 8.88
CA PHE A 9 -18.08 13.22 7.56
C PHE A 9 -19.41 13.90 7.84
N LYS A 10 -19.47 15.22 7.65
CA LYS A 10 -20.75 15.92 7.70
C LYS A 10 -21.62 15.20 6.68
N LYS A 11 -22.82 14.79 7.10
CA LYS A 11 -23.87 14.32 6.20
C LYS A 11 -24.27 15.52 5.33
N VAL A 12 -23.43 15.84 4.35
CA VAL A 12 -23.80 16.66 3.21
C VAL A 12 -24.84 15.81 2.49
N GLY A 13 -26.01 16.41 2.24
CA GLY A 13 -27.25 15.74 1.86
C GLY A 13 -27.05 14.56 0.93
N SER A 14 -27.85 13.51 1.15
CA SER A 14 -27.84 12.23 0.46
C SER A 14 -27.28 12.34 -0.96
N VAL A 15 -25.99 12.05 -1.11
CA VAL A 15 -25.41 11.83 -2.43
C VAL A 15 -25.95 10.49 -2.87
N ILE A 16 -27.07 10.53 -3.59
CA ILE A 16 -27.56 9.38 -4.33
C ILE A 16 -26.52 9.14 -5.41
N TYR A 17 -25.67 8.15 -5.21
CA TYR A 17 -24.87 7.61 -6.30
C TYR A 17 -25.84 7.06 -7.35
N PRO A 18 -25.71 7.42 -8.63
CA PRO A 18 -26.53 6.80 -9.66
C PRO A 18 -26.30 5.30 -9.60
N VAL A 19 -27.38 4.52 -9.51
CA VAL A 19 -27.35 3.07 -9.72
C VAL A 19 -26.74 2.89 -11.11
N ILE A 20 -25.54 2.29 -11.16
CA ILE A 20 -24.88 2.00 -12.43
C ILE A 20 -25.80 1.04 -13.18
N PRO A 21 -26.30 1.40 -14.38
CA PRO A 21 -27.16 0.52 -15.16
C PRO A 21 -26.43 -0.80 -15.39
N THR A 22 -27.08 -1.90 -15.07
CA THR A 22 -26.52 -3.26 -15.13
C THR A 22 -26.30 -3.79 -16.55
N ASP A 23 -26.36 -2.95 -17.60
CA ASP A 23 -26.40 -3.41 -18.99
C ASP A 23 -25.57 -2.54 -19.97
N THR A 24 -24.26 -2.50 -19.73
CA THR A 24 -23.24 -2.24 -20.77
C THR A 24 -22.20 -3.35 -20.72
N LEU A 25 -22.66 -4.55 -21.09
CA LEU A 25 -21.92 -5.80 -21.15
C LEU A 25 -20.89 -5.77 -22.30
N ALA A 26 -19.66 -5.28 -22.08
CA ALA A 26 -18.41 -5.72 -22.75
C ALA A 26 -17.18 -4.79 -22.59
N MET A 27 -17.31 -3.54 -22.09
CA MET A 27 -16.16 -2.62 -22.00
C MET A 27 -15.98 -1.89 -20.65
N ILE A 28 -16.68 -2.31 -19.60
CA ILE A 28 -16.42 -1.90 -18.21
C ILE A 28 -16.21 -3.17 -17.37
N VAL A 29 -15.14 -3.89 -17.67
CA VAL A 29 -14.54 -4.81 -16.70
C VAL A 29 -13.24 -4.14 -16.26
N ASN A 30 -13.05 -3.97 -14.94
CA ASN A 30 -11.81 -3.55 -14.26
C ASN A 30 -11.48 -2.07 -14.00
N SER A 31 -12.45 -1.16 -13.75
CA SER A 31 -12.05 0.19 -13.33
C SER A 31 -11.82 0.35 -11.82
N SER A 32 -12.54 -0.39 -10.97
CA SER A 32 -12.37 -0.30 -9.50
C SER A 32 -12.58 -1.66 -8.82
N TYR A 33 -12.00 -1.82 -7.63
CA TYR A 33 -12.15 -3.01 -6.81
C TYR A 33 -12.11 -2.68 -5.32
N GLY A 34 -12.72 -3.54 -4.51
CA GLY A 34 -12.78 -3.32 -3.07
C GLY A 34 -13.49 -4.43 -2.31
N VAL A 35 -14.03 -4.06 -1.17
CA VAL A 35 -14.78 -4.94 -0.28
C VAL A 35 -15.98 -4.18 0.28
N SER A 36 -17.11 -4.85 0.41
CA SER A 36 -18.25 -4.43 1.22
C SER A 36 -18.13 -5.13 2.56
N TRP A 37 -18.15 -4.37 3.66
CA TRP A 37 -18.19 -4.87 5.02
C TRP A 37 -19.55 -4.52 5.64
N ASP A 38 -20.29 -5.53 6.10
CA ASP A 38 -21.51 -5.31 6.88
C ASP A 38 -21.17 -5.21 8.37
N GLU A 39 -21.42 -4.06 8.98
CA GLU A 39 -21.08 -3.79 10.38
C GLU A 39 -21.94 -4.56 11.39
N SER A 40 -23.15 -4.96 10.99
CA SER A 40 -24.08 -5.69 11.88
C SER A 40 -23.85 -7.20 11.82
N ALA A 41 -23.54 -7.72 10.64
CA ALA A 41 -23.27 -9.15 10.43
C ALA A 41 -21.78 -9.51 10.52
N ASP A 42 -20.88 -8.51 10.61
CA ASP A 42 -19.43 -8.64 10.49
C ASP A 42 -19.00 -9.54 9.31
N SER A 43 -19.59 -9.26 8.14
CA SER A 43 -19.40 -10.07 6.94
C SER A 43 -18.79 -9.27 5.81
N TYR A 44 -18.02 -9.94 4.94
CA TYR A 44 -17.23 -9.32 3.90
C TYR A 44 -17.59 -9.89 2.53
N VAL A 45 -17.83 -9.03 1.55
CA VAL A 45 -18.09 -9.41 0.15
C VAL A 45 -17.19 -8.58 -0.77
N ARG A 46 -16.45 -9.22 -1.66
CA ARG A 46 -15.62 -8.50 -2.64
C ARG A 46 -16.48 -7.75 -3.66
N THR A 47 -16.04 -6.57 -4.07
CA THR A 47 -16.77 -5.68 -4.98
C THR A 47 -15.94 -5.29 -6.20
N GLY A 48 -16.61 -4.78 -7.24
CA GLY A 48 -15.97 -4.37 -8.49
C GLY A 48 -15.31 -5.54 -9.21
N ALA A 49 -14.07 -5.36 -9.68
CA ALA A 49 -13.31 -6.39 -10.38
C ALA A 49 -13.04 -7.67 -9.56
N LEU A 50 -13.28 -7.62 -8.25
CA LEU A 50 -13.09 -8.74 -7.34
C LEU A 50 -14.39 -9.49 -6.99
N ALA A 51 -15.54 -9.04 -7.51
CA ALA A 51 -16.83 -9.63 -7.21
C ALA A 51 -16.87 -11.13 -7.56
N GLY A 52 -17.50 -11.93 -6.70
CA GLY A 52 -17.60 -13.39 -6.87
C GLY A 52 -16.35 -14.17 -6.46
N ILE A 53 -15.23 -13.50 -6.16
CA ILE A 53 -14.04 -14.18 -5.64
C ILE A 53 -14.19 -14.36 -4.13
N ALA A 54 -13.86 -15.56 -3.63
CA ALA A 54 -13.95 -15.88 -2.21
C ALA A 54 -13.11 -14.93 -1.35
N VAL A 55 -13.70 -14.46 -0.25
CA VAL A 55 -12.94 -13.82 0.83
C VAL A 55 -12.04 -14.90 1.46
N GLY A 56 -10.73 -14.66 1.52
CA GLY A 56 -9.74 -15.64 1.95
C GLY A 56 -8.96 -16.34 0.83
N SER A 57 -9.25 -16.07 -0.46
CA SER A 57 -8.39 -16.50 -1.57
C SER A 57 -7.61 -15.33 -2.17
N SER A 58 -6.43 -15.59 -2.73
CA SER A 58 -5.72 -14.57 -3.51
C SER A 58 -6.40 -14.37 -4.87
N PRO A 59 -6.85 -13.15 -5.23
CA PRO A 59 -7.39 -12.88 -6.57
C PRO A 59 -6.30 -12.76 -7.64
N GLY A 60 -5.01 -12.75 -7.26
CA GLY A 60 -3.89 -12.63 -8.18
C GLY A 60 -3.64 -11.21 -8.71
N ASN A 61 -2.44 -11.00 -9.26
CA ASN A 61 -1.95 -9.68 -9.68
C ASN A 61 -2.80 -9.05 -10.80
N ALA A 62 -3.40 -9.87 -11.68
CA ALA A 62 -4.22 -9.39 -12.78
C ALA A 62 -5.47 -8.61 -12.32
N LEU A 63 -5.96 -8.90 -11.12
CA LEU A 63 -7.15 -8.27 -10.54
C LEU A 63 -6.81 -7.26 -9.44
N LEU A 64 -5.52 -7.11 -9.11
CA LEU A 64 -5.01 -6.19 -8.10
C LEU A 64 -3.96 -5.24 -8.72
N PRO A 65 -4.33 -4.44 -9.72
CA PRO A 65 -3.34 -3.77 -10.56
C PRO A 65 -2.58 -2.64 -9.84
N ILE A 66 -3.14 -2.02 -8.78
CA ILE A 66 -2.38 -1.08 -7.93
C ILE A 66 -1.30 -1.81 -7.15
N GLN A 67 -1.66 -2.93 -6.50
CA GLN A 67 -0.72 -3.74 -5.71
C GLN A 67 0.33 -4.40 -6.62
N ALA A 68 -0.06 -4.87 -7.80
CA ALA A 68 0.86 -5.45 -8.78
C ALA A 68 1.89 -4.43 -9.32
N ALA A 69 1.54 -3.14 -9.29
CA ALA A 69 2.43 -2.06 -9.72
C ALA A 69 3.33 -1.51 -8.59
N MET A 70 3.17 -1.97 -7.35
CA MET A 70 4.08 -1.62 -6.26
C MET A 70 5.45 -2.24 -6.50
N ARG A 71 6.52 -1.44 -6.40
CA ARG A 71 7.88 -1.88 -6.75
C ARG A 71 8.88 -1.49 -5.67
N ARG A 72 9.74 -2.42 -5.28
CA ARG A 72 10.86 -2.14 -4.38
C ARG A 72 11.99 -1.45 -5.14
N CYS A 73 12.60 -0.44 -4.54
CA CYS A 73 13.65 0.36 -5.15
C CYS A 73 14.67 0.85 -4.10
N VAL A 74 15.82 1.29 -4.58
CA VAL A 74 16.81 2.02 -3.76
C VAL A 74 16.83 3.48 -4.21
N ILE A 75 16.72 4.39 -3.23
CA ILE A 75 16.62 5.84 -3.45
C ILE A 75 17.75 6.54 -2.72
N ASN A 76 18.39 7.50 -3.38
CA ASN A 76 19.45 8.30 -2.77
C ASN A 76 18.90 9.45 -1.89
N ASN A 77 19.77 10.14 -1.17
CA ASN A 77 19.37 11.26 -0.30
C ASN A 77 18.77 12.47 -1.05
N SER A 78 18.92 12.53 -2.38
CA SER A 78 18.29 13.55 -3.23
C SER A 78 16.87 13.15 -3.67
N GLY A 79 16.38 11.97 -3.28
CA GLY A 79 15.06 11.47 -3.66
C GLY A 79 15.01 10.85 -5.07
N VAL A 80 16.15 10.51 -5.64
CA VAL A 80 16.25 9.90 -6.99
C VAL A 80 16.39 8.38 -6.86
N VAL A 81 15.51 7.66 -7.56
CA VAL A 81 15.59 6.19 -7.71
C VAL A 81 16.89 5.82 -8.42
N GLN A 82 17.74 5.05 -7.75
CA GLN A 82 18.97 4.51 -8.33
C GLN A 82 18.68 3.27 -9.17
N TYR A 83 17.90 2.34 -8.62
CA TYR A 83 17.46 1.14 -9.30
C TYR A 83 16.25 0.50 -8.61
N TYR A 84 15.52 -0.32 -9.35
CA TYR A 84 14.48 -1.20 -8.82
C TYR A 84 15.08 -2.57 -8.47
N LEU A 85 14.56 -3.18 -7.41
CA LEU A 85 14.94 -4.54 -7.00
C LEU A 85 14.18 -5.57 -7.81
N ASP A 86 14.79 -6.73 -8.04
CA ASP A 86 14.12 -7.84 -8.70
C ASP A 86 12.87 -8.26 -7.89
N PRO A 87 11.71 -8.52 -8.54
CA PRO A 87 10.48 -8.86 -7.85
C PRO A 87 10.56 -10.17 -7.04
N ALA A 88 11.32 -11.15 -7.53
CA ALA A 88 11.48 -12.45 -6.89
C ALA A 88 12.62 -12.45 -5.86
N ASN A 89 13.64 -11.60 -6.04
CA ASN A 89 14.80 -11.58 -5.15
C ASN A 89 15.39 -10.17 -4.91
N SER A 90 15.26 -9.64 -3.69
CA SER A 90 15.80 -8.32 -3.34
C SER A 90 17.32 -8.19 -3.39
N THR A 91 18.08 -9.29 -3.37
CA THR A 91 19.55 -9.24 -3.50
C THR A 91 20.02 -8.94 -4.93
N LEU A 92 19.07 -8.85 -5.87
CA LEU A 92 19.31 -8.55 -7.27
C LEU A 92 18.57 -7.27 -7.69
N LYS A 93 19.11 -6.62 -8.72
CA LYS A 93 18.46 -5.52 -9.44
C LYS A 93 17.54 -6.08 -10.53
N VAL A 94 16.52 -5.32 -10.92
CA VAL A 94 15.79 -5.62 -12.16
C VAL A 94 16.77 -5.63 -13.33
N GLY A 95 16.73 -6.68 -14.14
CA GLY A 95 17.68 -6.88 -15.25
C GLY A 95 18.98 -7.59 -14.86
N GLY A 96 19.14 -7.97 -13.59
CA GLY A 96 20.29 -8.72 -13.09
C GLY A 96 21.35 -7.85 -12.41
N GLY A 97 22.35 -8.52 -11.82
CA GLY A 97 23.38 -7.90 -11.00
C GLY A 97 22.97 -7.73 -9.53
N ALA A 98 23.96 -7.74 -8.63
CA ALA A 98 23.74 -7.65 -7.20
C ALA A 98 23.25 -6.24 -6.80
N SER A 99 22.27 -6.18 -5.89
CA SER A 99 21.86 -4.96 -5.21
C SER A 99 22.72 -4.72 -3.96
N VAL A 100 22.89 -3.45 -3.59
CA VAL A 100 23.56 -3.07 -2.33
C VAL A 100 22.53 -2.50 -1.38
N LEU A 101 22.18 -3.26 -0.34
CA LEU A 101 21.13 -2.91 0.63
C LEU A 101 21.70 -2.43 1.97
N THR A 102 22.99 -2.12 2.02
CA THR A 102 23.72 -1.70 3.23
C THR A 102 23.55 -0.22 3.58
N GLY A 103 22.82 0.53 2.74
CA GLY A 103 22.75 1.99 2.81
C GLY A 103 23.73 2.72 1.89
N ALA A 104 24.74 2.02 1.34
CA ALA A 104 25.76 2.64 0.48
C ALA A 104 25.18 3.21 -0.83
N ASP A 105 24.28 2.47 -1.48
CA ASP A 105 23.57 2.91 -2.70
C ASP A 105 22.33 3.76 -2.39
N GLY A 106 21.98 3.90 -1.11
CA GLY A 106 20.81 4.64 -0.65
C GLY A 106 19.87 3.80 0.22
N GLN A 107 18.64 4.30 0.35
CA GLN A 107 17.62 3.76 1.24
C GLN A 107 16.69 2.83 0.46
N VAL A 108 16.35 1.68 1.06
CA VAL A 108 15.42 0.72 0.47
C VAL A 108 13.97 1.16 0.71
N MET A 109 13.23 1.35 -0.38
CA MET A 109 11.89 1.95 -0.40
C MET A 109 10.95 1.12 -1.27
N THR A 110 9.65 1.23 -1.00
CA THR A 110 8.59 0.73 -1.87
C THR A 110 7.92 1.91 -2.56
N GLU A 111 8.00 1.92 -3.90
CA GLU A 111 7.23 2.80 -4.76
C GLU A 111 5.78 2.32 -4.80
N ILE A 112 4.88 3.17 -4.34
CA ILE A 112 3.44 2.95 -4.38
C ILE A 112 2.86 3.92 -5.44
N PRO A 113 2.18 3.41 -6.48
CA PRO A 113 1.51 4.27 -7.46
C PRO A 113 0.29 4.96 -6.86
N ALA A 114 -0.02 6.14 -7.40
CA ALA A 114 -1.23 6.87 -7.06
C ALA A 114 -2.48 6.02 -7.30
N LEU A 115 -3.44 6.19 -6.40
CA LEU A 115 -4.74 5.54 -6.48
C LEU A 115 -5.84 6.54 -6.13
N TYR A 116 -7.02 6.24 -6.66
CA TYR A 116 -8.24 6.98 -6.39
C TYR A 116 -9.11 6.12 -5.48
N ASN A 117 -9.69 6.73 -4.45
CA ASN A 117 -10.57 6.05 -3.52
C ASN A 117 -12.00 6.59 -3.63
N GLY A 118 -12.95 5.67 -3.53
CA GLY A 118 -14.37 5.92 -3.39
C GLY A 118 -14.88 5.25 -2.12
N TYR A 119 -15.99 5.76 -1.61
CA TYR A 119 -16.62 5.20 -0.42
C TYR A 119 -18.14 5.36 -0.52
N ALA A 120 -18.85 4.27 -0.30
CA ALA A 120 -20.30 4.29 -0.13
C ALA A 120 -20.69 3.67 1.21
N TYR A 121 -21.83 4.11 1.73
CA TYR A 121 -22.45 3.56 2.94
C TYR A 121 -23.96 3.42 2.68
N THR A 122 -24.48 2.21 2.87
CA THR A 122 -25.90 1.90 2.65
C THR A 122 -26.38 0.90 3.69
N GLY A 123 -27.43 1.26 4.44
CA GLY A 123 -27.87 0.45 5.58
C GLY A 123 -26.73 0.28 6.59
N THR A 124 -26.25 -0.95 6.73
CA THR A 124 -25.14 -1.39 7.61
C THR A 124 -23.85 -1.68 6.83
N SER A 125 -23.85 -1.50 5.51
CA SER A 125 -22.74 -1.87 4.63
C SER A 125 -21.83 -0.68 4.33
N HIS A 126 -20.55 -0.83 4.66
CA HIS A 126 -19.45 0.05 4.28
C HIS A 126 -18.74 -0.49 3.03
N ILE A 127 -18.61 0.33 2.00
CA ILE A 127 -18.08 -0.11 0.69
C ILE A 127 -16.89 0.77 0.28
N PRO A 128 -15.70 0.57 0.86
CA PRO A 128 -14.47 1.15 0.34
C PRO A 128 -14.09 0.52 -0.99
N VAL A 129 -13.80 1.37 -1.98
CA VAL A 129 -13.35 0.96 -3.32
C VAL A 129 -12.16 1.79 -3.75
N ILE A 130 -11.26 1.18 -4.51
CA ILE A 130 -10.08 1.84 -5.08
C ILE A 130 -9.99 1.61 -6.59
N SER A 131 -9.33 2.55 -7.27
CA SER A 131 -9.16 2.56 -8.72
C SER A 131 -7.77 3.11 -9.10
N GLN A 132 -7.24 2.63 -10.23
CA GLN A 132 -6.05 3.22 -10.87
C GLN A 132 -6.36 4.50 -11.64
N VAL A 133 -7.63 4.73 -12.00
CA VAL A 133 -8.06 5.82 -12.87
C VAL A 133 -9.06 6.73 -12.14
N PRO A 134 -9.15 8.03 -12.51
CA PRO A 134 -10.10 8.95 -11.90
C PRO A 134 -11.52 8.62 -12.39
N LEU A 135 -12.27 7.86 -11.60
CA LEU A 135 -13.68 7.57 -11.85
C LEU A 135 -14.59 8.64 -11.27
N ALA A 136 -15.79 8.79 -11.83
CA ALA A 136 -16.79 9.70 -11.29
C ALA A 136 -17.11 9.37 -9.83
N GLY A 137 -17.07 10.38 -8.95
CA GLY A 137 -17.30 10.22 -7.51
C GLY A 137 -16.08 9.74 -6.71
N PHE A 138 -14.95 9.45 -7.36
CA PHE A 138 -13.70 9.10 -6.68
C PHE A 138 -12.83 10.35 -6.48
N SER A 139 -12.06 10.34 -5.40
CA SER A 139 -11.05 11.36 -5.12
C SER A 139 -9.66 10.72 -5.11
N VAL A 140 -8.63 11.49 -5.42
CA VAL A 140 -7.25 11.02 -5.24
C VAL A 140 -6.99 10.76 -3.76
N HIS A 141 -6.32 9.65 -3.46
CA HIS A 141 -6.01 9.33 -2.07
C HIS A 141 -5.07 10.41 -1.47
N PRO A 142 -5.34 10.95 -0.27
CA PRO A 142 -4.62 12.11 0.28
C PRO A 142 -3.10 11.95 0.36
N ALA A 143 -2.60 10.72 0.49
CA ALA A 143 -1.17 10.44 0.50
C ALA A 143 -0.43 10.88 -0.78
N PHE A 144 -1.14 11.05 -1.90
CA PHE A 144 -0.58 11.47 -3.19
C PHE A 144 -0.71 12.98 -3.45
N ILE A 145 -1.11 13.76 -2.45
CA ILE A 145 -1.07 15.21 -2.48
C ILE A 145 0.06 15.69 -1.56
N LYS A 146 1.09 16.30 -2.14
CA LYS A 146 2.21 16.91 -1.40
C LYS A 146 2.21 18.40 -1.65
N ASN A 147 2.07 19.22 -0.60
CA ASN A 147 1.99 20.68 -0.70
C ASN A 147 0.92 21.13 -1.72
N ASN A 148 -0.26 20.53 -1.67
CA ASN A 148 -1.38 20.76 -2.60
C ASN A 148 -1.10 20.41 -4.08
N VAL A 149 -0.01 19.69 -4.35
CA VAL A 149 0.34 19.22 -5.71
C VAL A 149 0.22 17.70 -5.78
N PHE A 150 -0.39 17.21 -6.85
CA PHE A 150 -0.47 15.78 -7.14
C PHE A 150 0.90 15.18 -7.41
N VAL A 151 1.19 14.04 -6.80
CA VAL A 151 2.40 13.25 -7.02
C VAL A 151 2.01 11.84 -7.44
N PRO A 152 2.53 11.32 -8.57
CA PRO A 152 2.11 10.02 -9.11
C PRO A 152 2.60 8.82 -8.28
N TYR A 153 3.60 9.01 -7.42
CA TYR A 153 4.18 7.95 -6.60
C TYR A 153 4.47 8.42 -5.18
N ARG A 154 4.39 7.49 -4.24
CA ARG A 154 4.90 7.66 -2.87
C ARG A 154 5.91 6.58 -2.56
N TYR A 155 7.01 6.98 -1.93
CA TYR A 155 8.06 6.09 -1.51
C TYR A 155 7.97 5.92 0.00
N ILE A 156 7.77 4.68 0.44
CA ILE A 156 7.66 4.30 1.85
C ILE A 156 8.84 3.39 2.20
N GLY A 157 9.48 3.63 3.34
CA GLY A 157 10.61 2.83 3.81
C GLY A 157 10.24 1.36 3.94
N ALA A 158 11.08 0.48 3.40
CA ALA A 158 10.89 -0.96 3.53
C ALA A 158 11.24 -1.48 4.94
N TYR A 159 12.06 -0.72 5.66
CA TYR A 159 12.53 -1.03 7.01
C TYR A 159 12.18 0.11 7.97
N GLU A 160 12.12 -0.21 9.25
CA GLU A 160 12.00 0.81 10.30
C GLU A 160 13.23 1.73 10.29
N GLY A 161 12.99 3.03 10.42
CA GLY A 161 14.06 4.01 10.48
C GLY A 161 14.81 3.94 11.80
N VAL A 162 16.14 4.00 11.75
CA VAL A 162 17.00 4.12 12.93
C VAL A 162 17.78 5.43 12.84
N LEU A 163 17.93 6.12 13.97
CA LEU A 163 18.68 7.36 14.04
C LEU A 163 20.18 7.06 13.91
N TYR A 164 20.85 7.70 12.95
CA TYR A 164 22.31 7.74 12.88
C TYR A 164 22.82 9.04 13.50
N ASP A 165 23.55 8.94 14.60
CA ASP A 165 24.24 10.06 15.22
C ASP A 165 25.60 10.24 14.55
N VAL A 166 25.70 11.25 13.68
CA VAL A 166 26.92 11.60 12.96
C VAL A 166 28.04 12.03 13.92
N SER A 167 27.71 12.68 15.03
CA SER A 167 28.69 13.17 16.00
C SER A 167 29.36 12.04 16.79
N ALA A 168 28.62 10.97 17.05
CA ALA A 168 29.10 9.78 17.72
C ALA A 168 29.41 8.62 16.76
N ALA A 169 29.27 8.84 15.44
CA ALA A 169 29.44 7.87 14.36
C ALA A 169 28.70 6.52 14.60
N ARG A 170 27.51 6.55 15.20
CA ARG A 170 26.78 5.34 15.62
C ARG A 170 25.28 5.45 15.46
N TYR A 171 24.62 4.30 15.27
CA TYR A 171 23.16 4.22 15.35
C TYR A 171 22.70 4.27 16.81
N THR A 172 21.65 5.04 17.07
CA THR A 172 21.08 5.22 18.40
C THR A 172 19.78 4.42 18.52
N ASN A 173 19.66 3.61 19.56
CA ASN A 173 18.45 2.85 19.91
C ASN A 173 17.92 1.88 18.83
N GLY A 174 18.78 1.39 17.93
CA GLY A 174 18.40 0.43 16.89
C GLY A 174 18.85 -0.99 17.22
N VAL A 175 17.98 -1.97 16.91
CA VAL A 175 18.37 -3.38 16.73
C VAL A 175 19.23 -3.44 15.46
N HIS A 176 20.50 -3.07 15.57
CA HIS A 176 21.50 -3.23 14.53
C HIS A 176 22.07 -4.65 14.64
N LEU A 177 21.29 -5.64 14.20
CA LEU A 177 21.78 -7.01 14.07
C LEU A 177 22.60 -7.10 12.78
N THR A 178 23.88 -6.77 12.86
CA THR A 178 24.85 -7.42 11.98
C THR A 178 24.70 -8.92 12.19
N ALA A 179 24.78 -9.73 11.14
CA ALA A 179 24.43 -11.15 11.04
C ALA A 179 25.03 -12.13 12.11
N ALA A 180 25.62 -11.66 13.19
CA ALA A 180 26.32 -12.42 14.23
C ALA A 180 25.65 -12.44 15.62
N GLN A 181 24.41 -11.97 15.82
CA GLN A 181 23.81 -11.93 17.17
C GLN A 181 22.45 -12.61 17.35
N CYS A 182 21.95 -13.38 16.37
CA CYS A 182 20.88 -14.34 16.67
C CYS A 182 21.48 -15.61 17.33
N VAL A 183 21.89 -15.50 18.61
CA VAL A 183 22.09 -16.69 19.43
C VAL A 183 20.69 -17.14 19.86
N PHE A 184 20.18 -18.20 19.22
CA PHE A 184 19.04 -18.91 19.79
C PHE A 184 19.52 -19.50 21.11
N ASP A 185 18.87 -19.11 22.21
CA ASP A 185 19.13 -19.73 23.51
C ASP A 185 18.82 -21.23 23.38
N ALA A 186 19.88 -22.05 23.38
CA ALA A 186 19.83 -23.48 23.14
C ALA A 186 19.26 -24.25 24.35
N VAL A 187 18.79 -23.56 25.40
CA VAL A 187 18.13 -24.21 26.50
C VAL A 187 16.75 -24.68 26.02
N ALA A 188 16.69 -25.93 25.61
CA ALA A 188 15.44 -26.66 25.44
C ALA A 188 14.61 -26.50 26.72
N LYS A 189 13.55 -25.69 26.66
CA LYS A 189 12.55 -25.67 27.71
C LYS A 189 11.67 -26.89 27.49
N THR A 190 11.99 -27.98 28.16
CA THR A 190 11.15 -29.17 28.20
C THR A 190 9.79 -28.77 28.75
N ILE A 191 8.72 -29.10 28.00
CA ILE A 191 7.33 -29.04 28.48
C ILE A 191 7.13 -30.13 29.54
#